data_AF-A0A8T7B261-F1
#
_entry.id   AF-A0A8T7B261-F1
#
_cell.length_a   1.000
_cell.length_b   1.000
_cell.length_c   1.000
_cell.angle_alpha   90.00
_cell.angle_beta   90.00
_cell.angle_gamma   90.00
#
_symmetry.space_group_name_H-M   'P 1'
#
loop_
_entity.id
_entity.type
_entity.pdbx_description
1 polymer ?
#
loop_
_entity_poly.entity_id
_entity_poly.type
_entity_poly.pdbx_seq_one_letter_code
_entity_poly.pdbx_strand_id
1 'polypeptide(L)'
;MKKIGETSRKKSLDWRTRHGLVMLTCCLLLVGCGAGSSEDDDDPIIDPPTPTVPTVNLTVSPGSITTGGSVTLAWMVTGADFCFAAGGWSGQRNATAGVETINNLMANTSFTLTCVNDVGSNGDSFLVAVTPLPDPIAGFTPVSDAAWNETAVRKVLHTFAYGSFATDWQIQLWAAMPPNDAIREMLTFDEHNLLLSPPNPSDTDFLHLQTGTMRGIADYFASDHANNR
;
A
#
# COMPACT_ATOMS: atom_id res chain seq x y z
N MET A 1 -24.54 -15.23 -53.53
CA MET A 1 -24.09 -16.55 -53.01
C MET A 1 -23.24 -16.25 -51.77
N LYS A 2 -23.44 -16.73 -50.54
CA LYS A 2 -24.37 -17.66 -49.89
C LYS A 2 -24.27 -17.30 -48.38
N LYS A 3 -25.39 -17.00 -47.72
CA LYS A 3 -25.50 -16.87 -46.24
C LYS A 3 -25.31 -18.25 -45.61
N ILE A 4 -24.46 -18.39 -44.58
CA ILE A 4 -24.51 -19.41 -43.51
C ILE A 4 -23.56 -18.86 -42.41
N GLY A 5 -23.80 -18.86 -41.10
CA GLY A 5 -24.86 -19.37 -40.24
C GLY A 5 -24.34 -19.29 -38.81
N GLU A 6 -25.23 -18.87 -37.92
CA GLU A 6 -25.07 -18.54 -36.51
C GLU A 6 -24.88 -19.79 -35.64
N THR A 7 -24.12 -19.72 -34.53
CA THR A 7 -24.51 -20.35 -33.24
C THR A 7 -23.56 -19.98 -32.09
N SER A 8 -24.05 -19.08 -31.24
CA SER A 8 -23.53 -18.81 -29.90
C SER A 8 -23.99 -19.91 -28.95
N ARG A 9 -23.06 -20.62 -28.29
CA ARG A 9 -23.38 -21.55 -27.19
C ARG A 9 -23.09 -20.88 -25.85
N LYS A 10 -24.15 -20.33 -25.24
CA LYS A 10 -24.18 -19.96 -23.81
C LYS A 10 -24.14 -21.25 -22.98
N LYS A 11 -23.13 -21.41 -22.13
CA LYS A 11 -23.15 -22.41 -21.05
C LYS A 11 -23.66 -21.74 -19.79
N SER A 12 -24.94 -21.92 -19.49
CA SER A 12 -25.52 -21.65 -18.18
C SER A 12 -25.00 -22.72 -17.21
N LEU A 13 -24.26 -22.32 -16.18
CA LEU A 13 -23.91 -23.18 -15.07
C LEU A 13 -24.73 -22.73 -13.85
N ASP A 14 -25.87 -23.40 -13.65
CA ASP A 14 -26.72 -23.27 -12.49
C ASP A 14 -25.97 -23.76 -11.23
N TRP A 15 -25.86 -22.90 -10.22
CA TRP A 15 -25.15 -23.19 -8.95
C TRP A 15 -26.07 -23.63 -7.82
N ARG A 16 -27.31 -24.04 -8.12
CA ARG A 16 -28.27 -24.43 -7.08
C ARG A 16 -28.06 -25.88 -6.64
N THR A 17 -28.06 -26.06 -5.31
CA THR A 17 -28.38 -27.28 -4.55
C THR A 17 -27.20 -28.02 -3.93
N ARG A 18 -26.54 -27.44 -2.91
CA ARG A 18 -25.88 -28.19 -1.82
C ARG A 18 -25.89 -27.41 -0.49
N HIS A 19 -27.08 -27.12 0.03
CA HIS A 19 -27.27 -26.84 1.46
C HIS A 19 -28.28 -27.84 2.00
N GLY A 20 -27.80 -29.07 2.23
CA GLY A 20 -28.53 -30.06 3.00
C GLY A 20 -28.51 -29.66 4.46
N LEU A 21 -29.68 -29.28 4.97
CA LEU A 21 -30.01 -29.21 6.39
C LEU A 21 -29.51 -30.48 7.09
N VAL A 22 -28.62 -30.33 8.07
CA VAL A 22 -28.42 -31.33 9.12
C VAL A 22 -29.26 -30.86 10.30
N MET A 23 -30.52 -31.28 10.31
CA MET A 23 -31.45 -31.11 11.42
C MET A 23 -31.71 -32.46 12.07
N LEU A 24 -31.44 -32.51 13.37
CA LEU A 24 -32.28 -33.10 14.41
C LEU A 24 -32.87 -34.51 14.14
N THR A 25 -32.32 -35.51 14.84
CA THR A 25 -33.09 -36.55 15.56
C THR A 25 -32.13 -37.52 16.27
N CYS A 26 -32.03 -37.40 17.59
CA CYS A 26 -31.53 -38.48 18.44
C CYS A 26 -32.40 -38.49 19.71
N CYS A 27 -33.29 -39.49 19.82
CA CYS A 27 -33.86 -39.96 21.08
C CYS A 27 -34.60 -41.28 20.85
N LEU A 28 -34.53 -42.15 21.88
CA LEU A 28 -35.31 -43.38 22.19
C LEU A 28 -34.77 -44.69 21.57
N LEU A 29 -34.34 -45.75 22.30
CA LEU A 29 -34.45 -46.25 23.70
C LEU A 29 -33.19 -47.14 24.01
N LEU A 30 -32.75 -47.54 25.22
CA LEU A 30 -33.41 -48.26 26.33
C LEU A 30 -32.49 -48.27 27.59
N VAL A 31 -33.13 -48.07 28.75
CA VAL A 31 -32.97 -48.70 30.08
C VAL A 31 -31.66 -49.42 30.43
N GLY A 32 -30.94 -48.86 31.40
CA GLY A 32 -30.02 -49.58 32.29
C GLY A 32 -30.32 -49.18 33.75
N CYS A 33 -30.89 -50.12 34.51
CA CYS A 33 -31.08 -50.02 35.95
C CYS A 33 -29.76 -50.37 36.65
N GLY A 34 -29.26 -49.50 37.52
CA GLY A 34 -28.09 -49.75 38.35
C GLY A 34 -28.19 -48.92 39.63
N ALA A 35 -28.48 -49.60 40.73
CA ALA A 35 -28.56 -49.06 42.08
C ALA A 35 -27.20 -49.15 42.81
N GLY A 36 -26.92 -48.19 43.69
CA GLY A 36 -25.82 -48.20 44.66
C GLY A 36 -25.66 -46.79 45.22
N SER A 37 -26.38 -46.47 46.30
CA SER A 37 -25.93 -46.44 47.70
C SER A 37 -25.10 -45.21 48.04
N SER A 38 -25.70 -44.42 48.92
CA SER A 38 -25.29 -43.16 49.54
C SER A 38 -24.03 -43.29 50.38
N GLU A 39 -23.04 -42.45 50.07
CA GLU A 39 -22.07 -41.94 51.03
C GLU A 39 -22.33 -40.42 51.09
N ASP A 40 -22.89 -39.99 52.22
CA ASP A 40 -23.09 -38.59 52.58
C ASP A 40 -21.72 -37.93 52.78
N ASP A 41 -21.12 -37.46 51.69
CA ASP A 41 -20.09 -36.43 51.72
C ASP A 41 -20.79 -35.10 51.40
N ASP A 42 -20.99 -34.27 52.44
CA ASP A 42 -21.31 -32.84 52.35
C ASP A 42 -20.13 -32.11 51.67
N ASP A 43 -19.91 -32.38 50.38
CA ASP A 43 -19.06 -31.56 49.53
C ASP A 43 -19.84 -30.27 49.21
N PRO A 44 -19.24 -29.08 49.39
CA PRO A 44 -19.93 -27.84 49.04
C PRO A 44 -20.28 -27.88 47.56
N ILE A 45 -21.58 -27.79 47.25
CA ILE A 45 -22.09 -27.65 45.88
C ILE A 45 -21.55 -26.33 45.33
N ILE A 46 -20.42 -26.39 44.63
CA ILE A 46 -19.98 -25.29 43.78
C ILE A 46 -20.86 -25.35 42.54
N ASP A 47 -21.91 -24.52 42.51
CA ASP A 47 -22.71 -24.35 41.31
C ASP A 47 -21.77 -23.98 40.14
N PRO A 48 -21.89 -24.64 38.98
CA PRO A 48 -21.05 -24.31 37.83
C PRO A 48 -21.25 -22.83 37.47
N PRO A 49 -20.18 -22.10 37.15
CA PRO A 49 -20.28 -20.69 36.83
C PRO A 49 -21.27 -20.49 35.68
N THR A 50 -22.29 -19.66 35.90
CA THR A 50 -23.29 -19.36 34.88
C THR A 50 -22.58 -18.74 33.67
N PRO A 51 -22.80 -19.24 32.44
CA PRO A 51 -22.13 -18.68 31.28
C PRO A 51 -22.60 -17.23 31.09
N THR A 52 -21.64 -16.34 30.84
CA THR A 52 -21.88 -14.90 30.64
C THR A 52 -21.57 -14.52 29.20
N VAL A 53 -22.06 -13.36 28.75
CA VAL A 53 -21.68 -12.83 27.44
C VAL A 53 -20.16 -12.59 27.37
N PRO A 54 -19.52 -12.73 26.20
CA PRO A 54 -18.09 -12.55 26.08
C PRO A 54 -17.63 -11.16 26.54
N THR A 55 -16.44 -11.07 27.13
CA THR A 55 -15.76 -9.77 27.33
C THR A 55 -14.63 -9.66 26.34
N VAL A 56 -14.57 -8.55 25.61
CA VAL A 56 -13.55 -8.27 24.59
C VAL A 56 -12.83 -6.99 24.96
N ASN A 57 -11.50 -7.02 24.92
CA ASN A 57 -10.66 -5.84 25.08
C ASN A 57 -9.69 -5.78 23.89
N LEU A 58 -9.88 -4.81 23.00
CA LEU A 58 -9.04 -4.57 21.83
C LEU A 58 -8.21 -3.31 22.05
N THR A 59 -6.90 -3.45 21.95
CA THR A 59 -5.94 -2.35 22.08
C THR A 59 -5.14 -2.19 20.80
N VAL A 60 -4.78 -0.95 20.47
CA VAL A 60 -4.01 -0.62 19.27
C VAL A 60 -2.86 0.31 19.64
N SER A 61 -1.66 0.00 19.18
CA SER A 61 -0.48 0.82 19.41
C SER A 61 0.41 0.89 18.17
N PRO A 62 0.78 2.09 17.68
CA PRO A 62 0.24 3.41 18.08
C PRO A 62 -1.21 3.65 17.60
N GLY A 63 -1.96 4.51 18.29
CA GLY A 63 -3.34 4.87 17.90
C GLY A 63 -3.46 5.88 16.75
N SER A 64 -2.35 6.52 16.38
CA SER A 64 -2.26 7.44 15.25
C SER A 64 -0.91 7.30 14.56
N ILE A 65 -0.91 7.32 13.23
CA ILE A 65 0.27 7.14 12.37
C ILE A 65 0.24 8.12 11.20
N THR A 66 1.36 8.25 10.50
CA THR A 66 1.39 8.87 9.18
C THR A 66 1.06 7.85 8.08
N THR A 67 0.64 8.32 6.90
CA THR A 67 0.40 7.46 5.72
C THR A 67 1.58 6.50 5.48
N GLY A 68 1.26 5.23 5.25
CA GLY A 68 2.24 4.14 5.07
C GLY A 68 2.75 3.54 6.38
N GLY A 69 2.33 4.08 7.54
CA GLY A 69 2.70 3.55 8.85
C GLY A 69 2.08 2.17 9.16
N SER A 70 2.51 1.59 10.28
CA SER A 70 2.02 0.32 10.79
C SER A 70 1.48 0.45 12.22
N VAL A 71 0.56 -0.43 12.57
CA VAL A 71 -0.02 -0.53 13.92
C VAL A 71 0.00 -1.98 14.39
N THR A 72 0.12 -2.16 15.69
CA THR A 72 -0.03 -3.47 16.34
C THR A 72 -1.36 -3.49 17.08
N LEU A 73 -2.22 -4.43 16.69
CA LEU A 73 -3.45 -4.79 17.37
C LEU A 73 -3.13 -5.86 18.42
N ALA A 74 -3.62 -5.71 19.64
CA ALA A 74 -3.56 -6.74 20.67
C ALA A 74 -4.92 -6.88 21.33
N TRP A 75 -5.41 -8.11 21.48
CA TRP A 75 -6.71 -8.37 22.07
C TRP A 75 -6.65 -9.44 23.16
N MET A 76 -7.54 -9.31 24.13
CA MET A 76 -7.84 -10.31 25.16
C MET A 76 -9.36 -10.52 25.22
N VAL A 77 -9.76 -11.78 25.36
CA VAL A 77 -11.16 -12.22 25.32
C VAL A 77 -11.41 -13.24 26.42
N THR A 78 -12.54 -13.11 27.11
CA THR A 78 -13.01 -14.11 28.08
C THR A 78 -14.40 -14.61 27.72
N GLY A 79 -14.62 -15.92 27.82
CA GLY A 79 -15.92 -16.55 27.63
C GLY A 79 -16.44 -16.58 26.19
N ALA A 80 -15.60 -16.49 25.16
CA ALA A 80 -16.01 -16.60 23.76
C ALA A 80 -15.70 -17.97 23.16
N ASP A 81 -16.55 -18.44 22.24
CA ASP A 81 -16.28 -19.63 21.42
C ASP A 81 -15.62 -19.24 20.08
N PHE A 82 -16.06 -18.12 19.50
CA PHE A 82 -15.53 -17.62 18.23
C PHE A 82 -15.38 -16.10 18.24
N CYS A 83 -14.36 -15.59 17.56
CA CYS A 83 -14.18 -14.16 17.34
C CYS A 83 -13.91 -13.85 15.87
N PHE A 84 -14.53 -12.79 15.35
CA PHE A 84 -14.43 -12.35 13.97
C PHE A 84 -14.01 -10.89 13.90
N ALA A 85 -12.96 -10.64 13.10
CA ALA A 85 -12.45 -9.32 12.80
C ALA A 85 -13.17 -8.70 11.59
N ALA A 86 -13.35 -7.39 11.62
CA ALA A 86 -13.92 -6.59 10.53
C ALA A 86 -13.30 -5.18 10.45
N GLY A 87 -13.36 -4.57 9.27
CA GLY A 87 -12.81 -3.24 8.98
C GLY A 87 -11.44 -3.33 8.30
N GLY A 88 -10.40 -2.77 8.92
CA GLY A 88 -9.01 -2.80 8.43
C GLY A 88 -8.31 -4.16 8.45
N TRP A 89 -9.04 -5.19 8.85
CA TRP A 89 -8.62 -6.56 9.07
C TRP A 89 -9.87 -7.43 8.94
N SER A 90 -9.68 -8.74 8.75
CA SER A 90 -10.80 -9.65 8.50
C SER A 90 -10.51 -11.08 8.92
N GLY A 91 -11.59 -11.84 9.13
CA GLY A 91 -11.56 -13.28 9.37
C GLY A 91 -11.57 -13.64 10.85
N GLN A 92 -11.45 -14.93 11.14
CA GLN A 92 -11.50 -15.43 12.52
C GLN A 92 -10.23 -15.05 13.28
N ARG A 93 -10.37 -14.79 14.58
CA ARG A 93 -9.28 -14.55 15.52
C ARG A 93 -9.38 -15.50 16.71
N ASN A 94 -8.25 -15.67 17.40
CA ASN A 94 -8.18 -16.48 18.60
C ASN A 94 -9.15 -15.93 19.66
N ALA A 95 -10.01 -16.80 20.21
CA ALA A 95 -11.07 -16.47 21.14
C ALA A 95 -10.61 -16.31 22.60
N THR A 96 -9.30 -16.29 22.85
CA THR A 96 -8.70 -16.04 24.16
C THR A 96 -7.80 -14.81 24.14
N ALA A 97 -6.81 -14.76 23.25
CA ALA A 97 -5.91 -13.61 23.09
C ALA A 97 -5.13 -13.66 21.78
N GLY A 98 -4.59 -12.54 21.34
CA GLY A 98 -3.66 -12.50 20.22
C GLY A 98 -3.06 -11.13 19.95
N VAL A 99 -2.08 -11.13 19.04
CA VAL A 99 -1.37 -9.93 18.58
C VAL A 99 -1.23 -10.02 17.06
N GLU A 100 -1.48 -8.91 16.36
CA GLU A 100 -1.36 -8.82 14.91
C GLU A 100 -0.84 -7.44 14.49
N THR A 101 0.12 -7.40 13.59
CA THR A 101 0.63 -6.14 13.02
C THR A 101 0.01 -5.90 11.65
N ILE A 102 -0.61 -4.74 11.48
CA ILE A 102 -1.14 -4.27 10.20
C ILE A 102 -0.19 -3.21 9.66
N ASN A 103 0.28 -3.42 8.43
CA ASN A 103 1.27 -2.55 7.79
C ASN A 103 0.63 -1.70 6.70
N ASN A 104 1.33 -0.62 6.34
CA ASN A 104 1.02 0.21 5.18
C ASN A 104 -0.42 0.76 5.17
N LEU A 105 -0.85 1.33 6.29
CA LEU A 105 -2.15 1.99 6.37
C LEU A 105 -2.11 3.32 5.62
N MET A 106 -2.99 3.46 4.62
CA MET A 106 -3.03 4.64 3.76
C MET A 106 -4.09 5.67 4.16
N ALA A 107 -5.09 5.26 4.94
CA ALA A 107 -6.22 6.10 5.35
C ALA A 107 -6.73 5.68 6.74
N ASN A 108 -7.53 6.55 7.37
CA ASN A 108 -8.21 6.26 8.63
C ASN A 108 -8.94 4.91 8.54
N THR A 109 -8.63 4.03 9.48
CA THR A 109 -9.07 2.64 9.40
C THR A 109 -9.62 2.20 10.76
N SER A 110 -10.84 1.69 10.76
CA SER A 110 -11.46 1.11 11.95
C SER A 110 -11.17 -0.39 12.03
N PHE A 111 -10.81 -0.85 13.22
CA PHE A 111 -10.56 -2.26 13.54
C PHE A 111 -11.59 -2.71 14.55
N THR A 112 -12.49 -3.61 14.16
CA THR A 112 -13.53 -4.18 15.04
C THR A 112 -13.28 -5.66 15.27
N LEU A 113 -13.40 -6.11 16.52
CA LEU A 113 -13.39 -7.52 16.92
C LEU A 113 -14.73 -7.86 17.58
N THR A 114 -15.46 -8.82 17.02
CA THR A 114 -16.74 -9.29 17.59
C THR A 114 -16.61 -10.75 17.99
N CYS A 115 -16.90 -11.06 19.23
CA CYS A 115 -16.84 -12.40 19.79
C CYS A 115 -18.25 -12.90 20.15
N VAL A 116 -18.46 -14.21 20.03
CA VAL A 116 -19.74 -14.88 20.23
C VAL A 116 -19.57 -16.12 21.08
N ASN A 117 -20.58 -16.41 21.88
CA ASN A 117 -20.80 -17.70 22.55
C ASN A 117 -22.29 -18.04 22.54
N ASP A 118 -22.67 -19.17 23.13
CA ASP A 118 -24.07 -19.62 23.22
C ASP A 118 -24.99 -18.66 24.01
N VAL A 119 -24.42 -17.75 24.82
CA VAL A 119 -25.18 -16.75 25.61
C VAL A 119 -25.43 -15.48 24.82
N GLY A 120 -24.51 -15.08 23.94
CA GLY A 120 -24.64 -13.89 23.13
C GLY A 120 -23.34 -13.43 22.48
N SER A 121 -23.28 -12.15 22.14
CA SER A 121 -22.15 -11.54 21.45
C SER A 121 -21.75 -10.22 22.11
N ASN A 122 -20.45 -9.93 22.07
CA ASN A 122 -19.89 -8.64 22.45
C ASN A 122 -18.69 -8.32 21.55
N GLY A 123 -18.32 -7.06 21.45
CA GLY A 123 -17.20 -6.64 20.61
C GLY A 123 -16.61 -5.30 21.01
N ASP A 124 -15.43 -5.04 20.49
CA ASP A 124 -14.70 -3.80 20.71
C ASP A 124 -14.16 -3.26 19.37
N SER A 125 -14.02 -1.95 19.27
CA SER A 125 -13.60 -1.28 18.05
C SER A 125 -12.64 -0.13 18.33
N PHE A 126 -11.59 -0.02 17.51
CA PHE A 126 -10.63 1.07 17.59
C PHE A 126 -10.44 1.74 16.22
N LEU A 127 -10.49 3.07 16.18
CA LEU A 127 -10.23 3.85 14.98
C LEU A 127 -8.78 4.34 14.98
N VAL A 128 -7.98 3.85 14.03
CA VAL A 128 -6.62 4.38 13.80
C VAL A 128 -6.71 5.61 12.91
N ALA A 129 -6.21 6.74 13.42
CA ALA A 129 -6.06 7.96 12.64
C ALA A 129 -4.78 7.89 11.80
N VAL A 130 -4.91 8.18 10.50
CA VAL A 130 -3.80 8.28 9.56
C VAL A 130 -3.67 9.73 9.10
N THR A 131 -2.60 10.38 9.52
CA THR A 131 -2.28 11.74 9.09
C THR A 131 -1.55 11.66 7.74
N PRO A 132 -2.04 12.35 6.69
CA PRO A 132 -1.32 12.43 5.43
C PRO A 132 0.06 13.05 5.63
N LEU A 133 1.06 12.59 4.89
CA LEU A 133 2.33 13.30 4.84
C LEU A 133 2.10 14.71 4.27
N PRO A 134 2.86 15.72 4.74
CA PRO A 134 2.86 17.03 4.10
C PRO A 134 3.14 16.86 2.61
N ASP A 135 2.32 17.50 1.78
CA ASP A 135 2.58 17.53 0.35
C ASP A 135 3.91 18.29 0.13
N PRO A 136 4.94 17.65 -0.48
CA PRO A 136 6.23 18.29 -0.69
C PRO A 136 6.15 19.54 -1.56
N ILE A 137 5.06 19.70 -2.33
CA ILE A 137 4.81 20.89 -3.16
C ILE A 137 3.78 21.86 -2.55
N ALA A 138 3.33 21.64 -1.31
CA ALA A 138 2.45 22.58 -0.62
C ALA A 138 3.11 23.96 -0.49
N GLY A 139 2.41 25.00 -0.93
CA GLY A 139 2.90 26.39 -0.87
C GLY A 139 3.71 26.84 -2.09
N PHE A 140 4.01 25.95 -3.03
CA PHE A 140 4.56 26.35 -4.32
C PHE A 140 3.43 26.76 -5.27
N THR A 141 3.53 27.95 -5.85
CA THR A 141 2.63 28.39 -6.91
C THR A 141 3.13 27.87 -8.25
N PRO A 142 2.38 27.02 -8.97
CA PRO A 142 2.78 26.56 -10.28
C PRO A 142 2.87 27.74 -11.25
N VAL A 143 3.88 27.74 -12.11
CA VAL A 143 4.00 28.73 -13.18
C VAL A 143 2.95 28.42 -14.22
N SER A 144 2.03 29.37 -14.46
CA SER A 144 1.04 29.25 -15.54
C SER A 144 1.72 29.32 -16.91
N ASP A 145 1.15 28.67 -17.92
CA ASP A 145 1.62 28.75 -19.31
C ASP A 145 1.80 30.20 -19.80
N ALA A 146 0.91 31.12 -19.39
CA ALA A 146 1.00 32.54 -19.76
C ALA A 146 2.20 33.27 -19.13
N ALA A 147 2.73 32.76 -18.02
CA ALA A 147 3.91 33.29 -17.34
C ALA A 147 5.20 32.59 -17.79
N TRP A 148 5.10 31.55 -18.60
CA TRP A 148 6.22 30.83 -19.18
C TRP A 148 6.80 31.62 -20.36
N ASN A 149 8.09 31.95 -20.27
CA ASN A 149 8.83 32.68 -21.29
C ASN A 149 10.34 32.45 -21.09
N GLU A 150 11.18 33.09 -21.92
CA GLU A 150 12.64 32.97 -21.81
C GLU A 150 13.18 33.34 -20.41
N THR A 151 12.56 34.31 -19.73
CA THR A 151 12.97 34.68 -18.36
C THR A 151 12.68 33.55 -17.38
N ALA A 152 11.55 32.87 -17.50
CA ALA A 152 11.22 31.70 -16.69
C ALA A 152 12.20 30.55 -16.96
N VAL A 153 12.50 30.26 -18.24
CA VAL A 153 13.51 29.26 -18.63
C VAL A 153 14.87 29.58 -18.04
N ARG A 154 15.36 30.82 -18.17
CA ARG A 154 16.65 31.23 -17.61
C ARG A 154 16.70 31.12 -16.08
N LYS A 155 15.59 31.38 -15.38
CA LYS A 155 15.50 31.16 -13.92
C LYS A 155 15.61 29.69 -13.56
N VAL A 156 14.99 28.80 -14.32
CA VAL A 156 15.13 27.34 -14.14
C VAL A 156 16.58 26.94 -14.34
N LEU A 157 17.19 27.35 -15.44
CA LEU A 157 18.60 27.05 -15.74
C LEU A 157 19.53 27.59 -14.65
N HIS A 158 19.33 28.83 -14.20
CA HIS A 158 20.12 29.40 -13.11
C HIS A 158 19.95 28.65 -11.78
N THR A 159 18.78 28.08 -11.52
CA THR A 159 18.50 27.41 -10.23
C THR A 159 18.98 25.96 -10.22
N PHE A 160 18.74 25.21 -11.29
CA PHE A 160 18.91 23.75 -11.32
C PHE A 160 19.98 23.26 -12.29
N ALA A 161 20.36 24.07 -13.28
CA ALA A 161 21.37 23.76 -14.28
C ALA A 161 22.42 24.88 -14.37
N TYR A 162 22.89 25.32 -13.20
CA TYR A 162 23.88 26.40 -13.09
C TYR A 162 25.18 25.98 -13.80
N GLY A 163 25.64 26.79 -14.74
CA GLY A 163 26.77 26.44 -15.61
C GLY A 163 26.39 25.66 -16.87
N SER A 164 25.11 25.54 -17.21
CA SER A 164 24.68 25.11 -18.55
C SER A 164 25.15 26.10 -19.63
N PHE A 165 25.48 25.56 -20.80
CA PHE A 165 25.87 26.29 -22.00
C PHE A 165 24.76 26.29 -23.06
N ALA A 166 23.50 26.20 -22.62
CA ALA A 166 22.35 26.25 -23.51
C ALA A 166 22.40 27.57 -24.30
N THR A 167 22.30 27.45 -25.63
CA THR A 167 22.33 28.62 -26.50
C THR A 167 21.07 29.47 -26.34
N ASP A 168 21.13 30.75 -26.69
CA ASP A 168 19.93 31.60 -26.69
C ASP A 168 18.82 31.04 -27.58
N TRP A 169 19.18 30.38 -28.68
CA TRP A 169 18.23 29.67 -29.54
C TRP A 169 17.56 28.50 -28.80
N GLN A 170 18.31 27.68 -28.07
CA GLN A 170 17.74 26.58 -27.28
C GLN A 170 16.81 27.10 -26.17
N ILE A 171 17.18 28.21 -25.54
CA ILE A 171 16.35 28.88 -24.52
C ILE A 171 15.03 29.37 -25.14
N GLN A 172 15.08 29.92 -26.36
CA GLN A 172 13.89 30.32 -27.10
C GLN A 172 12.99 29.14 -27.44
N LEU A 173 13.57 28.00 -27.85
CA LEU A 173 12.81 26.78 -28.11
C LEU A 173 12.09 26.31 -26.85
N TRP A 174 12.77 26.22 -25.71
CA TRP A 174 12.15 25.86 -24.43
C TRP A 174 11.08 26.85 -23.97
N ALA A 175 11.27 28.14 -24.24
CA ALA A 175 10.29 29.17 -23.90
C ALA A 175 9.02 29.09 -24.76
N ALA A 176 9.12 28.54 -25.98
CA ALA A 176 8.00 28.33 -26.88
C ALA A 176 7.25 27.00 -26.63
N MET A 177 7.81 26.10 -25.82
CA MET A 177 7.22 24.82 -25.45
C MET A 177 6.32 24.96 -24.20
N PRO A 178 5.37 24.03 -23.98
CA PRO A 178 4.70 23.90 -22.70
C PRO A 178 5.71 23.73 -21.54
N PRO A 179 5.49 24.32 -20.36
CA PRO A 179 6.46 24.30 -19.26
C PRO A 179 6.92 22.89 -18.89
N ASN A 180 6.00 21.93 -18.83
CA ASN A 180 6.32 20.54 -18.47
C ASN A 180 7.23 19.86 -19.49
N ASP A 181 7.04 20.14 -20.79
CA ASP A 181 7.86 19.55 -21.84
C ASP A 181 9.26 20.18 -21.84
N ALA A 182 9.34 21.50 -21.68
CA ALA A 182 10.60 22.21 -21.56
C ALA A 182 11.40 21.75 -20.32
N ILE A 183 10.76 21.56 -19.17
CA ILE A 183 11.41 21.05 -17.95
C ILE A 183 11.96 19.64 -18.16
N ARG A 184 11.24 18.78 -18.89
CA ARG A 184 11.71 17.43 -19.22
C ARG A 184 12.95 17.44 -20.12
N GLU A 185 13.09 18.42 -21.01
CA GLU A 185 14.30 18.58 -21.81
C GLU A 185 15.46 19.21 -21.02
N MET A 186 15.16 20.12 -20.09
CA MET A 186 16.20 20.79 -19.28
C MET A 186 16.72 19.90 -18.14
N LEU A 187 15.86 19.19 -17.42
CA LEU A 187 16.19 18.48 -16.18
C LEU A 187 15.92 16.98 -16.34
N THR A 188 16.84 16.30 -17.05
CA THR A 188 16.79 14.84 -17.25
C THR A 188 17.53 14.09 -16.14
N PHE A 189 17.28 12.79 -16.03
CA PHE A 189 18.04 11.85 -15.20
C PHE A 189 19.07 11.04 -16.02
N ASP A 190 19.30 11.43 -17.26
CA ASP A 190 20.28 10.79 -18.12
C ASP A 190 21.70 11.10 -17.62
N GLU A 191 22.67 10.25 -18.00
CA GLU A 191 24.07 10.44 -17.60
C GLU A 191 24.64 11.79 -18.08
N HIS A 192 24.18 12.26 -19.25
CA HIS A 192 24.55 13.54 -19.85
C HIS A 192 23.33 14.18 -20.52
N ASN A 193 23.13 15.50 -20.32
CA ASN A 193 22.13 16.28 -21.06
C ASN A 193 22.81 17.15 -22.12
N LEU A 194 22.80 16.68 -23.37
CA LEU A 194 23.40 17.40 -24.49
C LEU A 194 22.64 18.67 -24.90
N LEU A 195 21.40 18.86 -24.46
CA LEU A 195 20.67 20.10 -24.72
C LEU A 195 21.12 21.24 -23.81
N LEU A 196 21.57 20.92 -22.59
CA LEU A 196 22.15 21.90 -21.66
C LEU A 196 23.58 22.31 -22.03
N SER A 197 24.33 21.40 -22.64
CA SER A 197 25.72 21.65 -23.07
C SER A 197 25.95 21.00 -24.42
N PRO A 198 25.38 21.58 -25.50
CA PRO A 198 25.53 21.01 -26.83
C PRO A 198 27.00 21.03 -27.25
N PRO A 199 27.50 19.95 -27.87
CA PRO A 199 28.84 19.97 -28.45
C PRO A 199 28.90 21.06 -29.51
N ASN A 200 30.01 21.78 -29.57
CA ASN A 200 30.21 22.72 -30.67
C ASN A 200 30.27 21.92 -31.99
N PRO A 201 29.52 22.30 -33.04
CA PRO A 201 29.51 21.57 -34.31
C PRO A 201 30.90 21.41 -34.97
N SER A 202 31.84 22.31 -34.67
CA SER A 202 33.23 22.21 -35.13
C SER A 202 34.14 21.43 -34.19
N ASP A 203 33.63 20.98 -33.05
CA ASP A 203 34.38 20.23 -32.06
C ASP A 203 34.45 18.75 -32.47
N THR A 204 35.60 18.37 -33.00
CA THR A 204 35.92 17.00 -33.37
C THR A 204 36.68 16.28 -32.27
N ASP A 205 36.69 16.79 -31.03
CA ASP A 205 37.52 16.21 -29.98
C ASP A 205 37.04 14.81 -29.59
N PHE A 206 38.02 13.92 -29.41
CA PHE A 206 37.79 12.50 -29.22
C PHE A 206 36.99 12.19 -27.95
N LEU A 207 37.09 13.06 -26.94
CA LEU A 207 36.34 12.98 -25.68
C LEU A 207 34.83 13.08 -25.87
N HIS A 208 34.36 13.84 -26.87
CA HIS A 208 32.93 13.94 -27.16
C HIS A 208 32.34 12.63 -27.70
N LEU A 209 33.17 11.79 -28.33
CA LEU A 209 32.74 10.52 -28.94
C LEU A 209 32.78 9.33 -27.97
N GLN A 210 33.58 9.41 -26.91
CA GLN A 210 33.75 8.31 -25.95
C GLN A 210 32.86 8.38 -24.71
N THR A 211 31.85 9.26 -24.71
CA THR A 211 30.94 9.57 -23.58
C THR A 211 31.71 10.10 -22.37
N GLY A 212 31.22 11.17 -21.74
CA GLY A 212 31.90 11.91 -20.68
C GLY A 212 32.06 11.10 -19.39
N THR A 213 32.87 10.05 -19.44
CA THR A 213 33.15 9.10 -18.36
C THR A 213 34.56 9.33 -17.84
N MET A 214 34.79 9.01 -16.56
CA MET A 214 36.14 9.05 -15.99
C MET A 214 37.12 8.09 -16.68
N ARG A 215 36.61 7.03 -17.33
CA ARG A 215 37.45 6.12 -18.10
C ARG A 215 37.85 6.75 -19.45
N GLY A 216 36.90 7.35 -20.17
CA GLY A 216 37.18 8.04 -21.42
C GLY A 216 38.19 9.18 -21.26
N ILE A 217 38.08 9.96 -20.16
CA ILE A 217 39.07 11.01 -19.89
C ILE A 217 40.45 10.47 -19.49
N ALA A 218 40.50 9.36 -18.73
CA ALA A 218 41.75 8.70 -18.39
C ALA A 218 42.44 8.11 -19.62
N ASP A 219 41.68 7.46 -20.50
CA ASP A 219 42.18 6.90 -21.76
C ASP A 219 42.68 8.01 -22.70
N TYR A 220 41.96 9.14 -22.78
CA TYR A 220 42.40 10.31 -23.55
C TYR A 220 43.71 10.90 -23.01
N PHE A 221 43.81 11.17 -21.71
CA PHE A 221 45.04 11.72 -21.11
C PHE A 221 46.24 10.78 -21.26
N ALA A 222 46.01 9.47 -21.30
CA ALA A 222 47.05 8.48 -21.53
C ALA A 222 47.42 8.30 -23.02
N SER A 223 46.66 8.87 -23.95
CA SER A 223 46.87 8.74 -25.40
C SER A 223 47.87 9.76 -25.95
N ASP A 224 48.40 9.50 -27.15
CA ASP A 224 49.23 10.43 -27.93
C ASP A 224 48.39 11.31 -28.89
N HIS A 225 47.10 11.45 -28.63
CA HIS A 225 46.17 12.20 -29.49
C HIS A 225 46.61 13.67 -29.64
N ALA A 226 46.47 14.23 -30.85
CA ALA A 226 46.99 15.56 -31.18
C ALA A 226 46.41 16.71 -30.33
N ASN A 227 45.21 16.52 -29.79
CA ASN A 227 44.54 17.46 -28.90
C ASN A 227 44.91 17.29 -27.41
N ASN A 228 45.57 16.17 -27.04
CA ASN A 228 46.05 15.88 -25.69
C ASN A 228 47.46 16.46 -25.50
N ARG A 229 47.56 17.79 -25.31
CA ARG A 229 48.83 18.53 -25.25
C ARG A 229 49.07 19.24 -23.92
#